data_AF-A0A4Q6BPD5-F1
#
_entry.id   AF-A0A4Q6BPD5-F1
#
_cell.length_a   1.000
_cell.length_b   1.000
_cell.length_c   1.000
_cell.angle_alpha   90.00
_cell.angle_beta   90.00
_cell.angle_gamma   90.00
#
_symmetry.space_group_name_H-M   'P 1'
#
loop_
_entity.id
_entity.type
_entity.pdbx_description
1 polymer ?
#
loop_
_entity_poly.entity_id
_entity_poly.type
_entity_poly.pdbx_seq_one_letter_code
_entity_poly.pdbx_strand_id
1 'polypeptide(L)'
;MSRLLSVGRVLAWGVLILLTILIAFDLSQTEISPALWWVSGLWTLAALTYAVFKGEMFVYVTKRLIEAGFVIWVIATLTFLLLRFLPGGPFDSEKALPPEIKANIEAKYGLDKPMPEQYINYLGGLLKGDLGESYKYLGRPVSTMIAETLPISFQLGFYSMLLAFVIGIPLGVFAASKHNTLLDNGLMILAISGVAL
;
A
#
# COMPACT_ATOMS: atom_id res chain seq x y z
N MET A 1 -29.48 9.26 7.27
CA MET A 1 -29.53 9.62 8.71
C MET A 1 -28.14 9.82 9.35
N SER A 2 -27.08 9.12 8.93
CA SER A 2 -25.75 9.12 9.58
C SER A 2 -24.90 10.39 9.39
N ARG A 3 -25.04 11.14 8.28
CA ARG A 3 -24.29 12.40 8.04
C ARG A 3 -24.74 13.58 8.89
N LEU A 4 -25.99 13.62 9.35
CA LEU A 4 -26.48 14.70 10.23
C LEU A 4 -25.92 14.57 11.66
N LEU A 5 -25.71 13.34 12.12
CA LEU A 5 -25.10 13.04 13.43
C LEU A 5 -23.59 13.32 13.47
N SER A 6 -22.88 13.36 12.33
CA SER A 6 -21.47 13.77 12.30
C SER A 6 -21.32 15.29 12.38
N VAL A 7 -22.19 16.05 11.67
CA VAL A 7 -22.17 17.53 11.71
C VAL A 7 -22.57 18.04 13.10
N GLY A 8 -23.57 17.45 13.74
CA GLY A 8 -23.96 17.81 15.11
C GLY A 8 -22.87 17.54 16.15
N ARG A 9 -22.08 16.48 15.98
CA ARG A 9 -20.92 16.21 16.84
C ARG A 9 -19.81 17.24 16.63
N VAL A 10 -19.48 17.60 15.39
CA VAL A 10 -18.45 18.61 15.10
C VAL A 10 -18.82 19.97 15.66
N LEU A 11 -20.09 20.39 15.53
CA LEU A 11 -20.60 21.62 16.14
C LEU A 11 -20.53 21.58 17.67
N ALA A 12 -20.94 20.47 18.29
CA ALA A 12 -20.86 20.33 19.75
C ALA A 12 -19.41 20.40 20.27
N TRP A 13 -18.46 19.76 19.59
CA TRP A 13 -17.03 19.86 19.91
C TRP A 13 -16.49 21.28 19.67
N GLY A 14 -16.92 21.96 18.60
CA GLY A 14 -16.55 23.34 18.33
C GLY A 14 -17.03 24.31 19.42
N VAL A 15 -18.28 24.16 19.88
CA VAL A 15 -18.83 24.95 20.98
C VAL A 15 -18.13 24.64 22.30
N LEU A 16 -17.80 23.37 22.59
CA LEU A 16 -17.03 23.00 23.78
C LEU A 16 -15.62 23.58 23.77
N ILE A 17 -14.94 23.57 22.63
CA ILE A 17 -13.61 24.17 22.46
C ILE A 17 -13.69 25.69 22.64
N LEU A 18 -14.66 26.36 22.01
CA LEU A 18 -14.88 27.80 22.18
C LEU A 18 -15.22 28.17 23.63
N LEU A 19 -16.05 27.39 24.31
CA LEU A 19 -16.36 27.56 25.73
C LEU A 19 -15.13 27.35 26.61
N THR A 20 -14.29 26.36 26.30
CA THR A 20 -13.05 26.11 27.05
C THR A 20 -12.04 27.24 26.84
N ILE A 21 -11.94 27.80 25.63
CA ILE A 21 -11.10 28.97 25.32
C ILE A 21 -11.64 30.23 26.01
N LEU A 22 -12.96 30.45 25.99
CA LEU A 22 -13.61 31.57 26.67
C LEU A 22 -13.44 31.48 28.18
N ILE A 23 -13.63 30.28 28.76
CA ILE A 23 -13.39 30.01 30.19
C ILE A 23 -11.91 30.25 30.51
N ALA A 24 -10.97 29.74 29.70
CA ALA A 24 -9.53 29.98 29.91
C ALA A 24 -9.12 31.45 29.80
N PHE A 25 -9.79 32.24 28.94
CA PHE A 25 -9.55 33.66 28.76
C PHE A 25 -10.11 34.50 29.93
N ASP A 26 -11.28 34.15 30.45
CA ASP A 26 -11.89 34.80 31.62
C ASP A 26 -11.11 34.48 32.91
N LEU A 27 -10.70 33.22 33.04
CA LEU A 27 -9.86 32.69 34.10
C LEU A 27 -8.44 33.29 34.11
N SER A 28 -7.95 33.83 33.00
CA SER A 28 -6.66 34.54 32.91
C SER A 28 -6.61 35.83 33.74
N GLN A 29 -7.75 36.39 34.15
CA GLN A 29 -7.83 37.58 35.00
C GLN A 29 -7.81 37.25 36.50
N THR A 30 -7.90 35.97 36.85
CA THR A 30 -7.78 35.45 38.22
C THR A 30 -6.46 34.68 38.37
N GLU A 31 -5.76 34.83 39.49
CA GLU A 31 -4.51 34.09 39.77
C GLU A 31 -4.79 32.59 39.93
N ILE A 32 -4.87 31.88 38.81
CA ILE A 32 -5.09 30.45 38.79
C ILE A 32 -3.77 29.72 38.94
N SER A 33 -3.77 28.69 39.78
CA SER A 33 -2.60 27.86 40.00
C SER A 33 -2.08 27.29 38.66
N PRO A 34 -0.76 27.33 38.40
CA PRO A 34 -0.17 26.80 37.17
C PRO A 34 -0.57 25.33 36.87
N ALA A 35 -0.93 24.57 37.90
CA ALA A 35 -1.38 23.18 37.79
C ALA A 35 -2.64 23.01 36.93
N LEU A 36 -3.59 23.96 36.96
CA LEU A 36 -4.84 23.85 36.19
C LEU A 36 -4.61 24.01 34.68
N TRP A 37 -3.60 24.78 34.27
CA TRP A 37 -3.16 24.88 32.87
C TRP A 37 -2.53 23.58 32.35
N TRP A 38 -1.76 22.89 33.20
CA TRP A 38 -1.24 21.57 32.86
C TRP A 38 -2.36 20.52 32.75
N VAL A 39 -3.36 20.56 33.63
CA VAL A 39 -4.50 19.64 33.59
C VAL A 39 -5.36 19.86 32.34
N SER A 40 -5.67 21.12 31.97
CA SER A 40 -6.43 21.42 30.76
C SER A 40 -5.66 21.09 29.47
N GLY A 41 -4.34 21.31 29.46
CA GLY A 41 -3.45 20.89 28.37
C GLY A 41 -3.42 19.36 28.19
N LEU A 42 -3.30 18.60 29.27
CA LEU A 42 -3.37 17.13 29.22
C LEU A 42 -4.74 16.63 28.75
N TRP A 43 -5.82 17.27 29.18
CA TRP A 43 -7.18 16.88 28.81
C TRP A 43 -7.48 17.17 27.33
N THR A 44 -7.00 18.30 26.81
CA THR A 44 -7.12 18.64 25.37
C THR A 44 -6.26 17.74 24.48
N LEU A 45 -5.04 17.39 24.91
CA LEU A 45 -4.21 16.39 24.24
C LEU A 45 -4.87 15.00 24.25
N ALA A 46 -5.45 14.58 25.38
CA ALA A 46 -6.19 13.32 25.50
C ALA A 46 -7.45 13.31 24.60
N ALA A 47 -8.19 14.43 24.53
CA ALA A 47 -9.36 14.56 23.66
C ALA A 47 -8.99 14.57 22.16
N LEU A 48 -7.91 15.26 21.78
CA LEU A 48 -7.38 15.26 20.41
C LEU A 48 -6.90 13.89 19.99
N THR A 49 -6.09 13.23 20.82
CA THR A 49 -5.65 11.86 20.58
C THR A 49 -6.86 10.92 20.46
N TYR A 50 -7.82 10.98 21.38
CA TYR A 50 -9.05 10.20 21.28
C TYR A 50 -9.85 10.49 20.01
N ALA A 51 -9.95 11.75 19.56
CA ALA A 51 -10.64 12.11 18.33
C ALA A 51 -9.93 11.58 17.07
N VAL A 52 -8.60 11.61 17.04
CA VAL A 52 -7.78 11.03 15.97
C VAL A 52 -7.91 9.50 15.94
N PHE A 53 -7.82 8.83 17.09
CA PHE A 53 -7.92 7.37 17.19
C PHE A 53 -9.35 6.84 16.98
N LYS A 54 -10.38 7.62 17.36
CA LYS A 54 -11.79 7.28 17.12
C LYS A 54 -12.26 7.59 15.69
N GLY A 55 -11.44 8.30 14.90
CA GLY A 55 -11.75 8.58 13.51
C GLY A 55 -11.86 7.28 12.71
N GLU A 56 -12.98 7.07 12.03
CA GLU A 56 -13.20 5.98 11.06
C GLU A 56 -12.04 5.84 10.06
N MET A 57 -11.32 6.94 9.78
CA MET A 57 -10.15 6.97 8.90
C MET A 57 -8.95 6.19 9.46
N PHE A 58 -8.68 6.21 10.77
CA PHE A 58 -7.55 5.47 11.34
C PHE A 58 -7.80 3.96 11.27
N VAL A 59 -9.03 3.53 11.59
CA VAL A 59 -9.47 2.14 11.44
C VAL A 59 -9.41 1.71 9.97
N TYR A 60 -9.86 2.56 9.05
CA TYR A 60 -9.80 2.29 7.61
C TYR A 60 -8.37 2.15 7.09
N VAL A 61 -7.47 3.10 7.42
CA VAL A 61 -6.07 3.06 6.99
C VAL A 61 -5.37 1.82 7.55
N THR A 62 -5.57 1.52 8.84
CA THR A 62 -5.00 0.34 9.48
C THR A 62 -5.50 -0.94 8.83
N LYS A 63 -6.82 -1.04 8.59
CA LYS A 63 -7.43 -2.18 7.88
C LYS A 63 -6.82 -2.34 6.48
N ARG A 64 -6.67 -1.25 5.72
CA ARG A 64 -6.06 -1.25 4.38
C ARG A 64 -4.59 -1.68 4.39
N LEU A 65 -3.82 -1.25 5.38
CA LEU A 65 -2.42 -1.66 5.53
C LEU A 65 -2.31 -3.16 5.86
N ILE A 66 -3.19 -3.68 6.72
CA ILE A 66 -3.24 -5.12 7.03
C ILE A 66 -3.64 -5.92 5.80
N GLU A 67 -4.67 -5.50 5.06
CA GLU A 67 -5.10 -6.14 3.80
C GLU A 67 -3.95 -6.16 2.79
N ALA A 68 -3.25 -5.03 2.59
CA ALA A 68 -2.12 -4.94 1.68
C ALA A 68 -0.97 -5.86 2.10
N GLY A 69 -0.61 -5.86 3.39
CA GLY A 69 0.41 -6.76 3.94
C GLY A 69 0.05 -8.23 3.76
N PHE A 70 -1.21 -8.59 4.01
CA PHE A 70 -1.71 -9.95 3.80
C PHE A 70 -1.63 -10.36 2.32
N VAL A 71 -2.03 -9.50 1.39
CA VAL A 71 -1.93 -9.77 -0.05
C VAL A 71 -0.48 -9.98 -0.47
N ILE A 72 0.44 -9.11 -0.04
CA ILE A 72 1.87 -9.26 -0.33
C ILE A 72 2.39 -10.59 0.22
N TRP A 73 2.02 -10.94 1.45
CA TRP A 73 2.42 -12.20 2.07
C TRP A 73 1.89 -13.41 1.30
N VAL A 74 0.62 -13.41 0.89
CA VAL A 74 0.02 -14.48 0.08
C VAL A 74 0.75 -14.60 -1.27
N ILE A 75 0.98 -13.49 -1.98
CA ILE A 75 1.67 -13.50 -3.28
C ILE A 75 3.11 -14.00 -3.12
N ALA A 76 3.83 -13.54 -2.09
CA ALA A 76 5.19 -13.98 -1.81
C ALA A 76 5.25 -15.48 -1.51
N THR A 77 4.31 -15.99 -0.72
CA THR A 77 4.17 -17.42 -0.40
C THR A 77 3.87 -18.24 -1.64
N LEU A 78 2.88 -17.81 -2.43
CA LEU A 78 2.51 -18.48 -3.68
C LEU A 78 3.66 -18.50 -4.67
N THR A 79 4.39 -17.39 -4.82
CA THR A 79 5.56 -17.30 -5.70
C THR A 79 6.67 -18.23 -5.23
N PHE A 80 6.95 -18.27 -3.93
CA PHE A 80 7.93 -19.19 -3.33
C PHE A 80 7.57 -20.66 -3.60
N LEU A 81 6.32 -21.04 -3.35
CA LEU A 81 5.83 -22.39 -3.61
C LEU A 81 5.90 -22.72 -5.10
N LEU A 82 5.44 -21.82 -5.97
CA LEU A 82 5.44 -22.01 -7.42
C LEU A 82 6.86 -22.24 -7.95
N LEU A 83 7.83 -21.44 -7.50
CA LEU A 83 9.23 -21.63 -7.87
C LEU A 83 9.81 -22.96 -7.38
N ARG A 84 9.31 -23.51 -6.27
CA ARG A 84 9.76 -24.82 -5.75
C ARG A 84 9.04 -26.01 -6.41
N PHE A 85 7.78 -25.84 -6.79
CA PHE A 85 6.98 -26.89 -7.44
C PHE A 85 7.29 -27.02 -8.93
N LEU A 86 7.84 -25.98 -9.57
CA LEU A 86 8.28 -26.06 -10.95
C LEU A 86 9.45 -27.07 -11.07
N PRO A 87 9.31 -28.15 -11.86
CA PRO A 87 10.39 -29.09 -12.10
C PRO A 87 11.47 -28.42 -12.96
N GLY A 88 12.66 -28.26 -12.38
CA GLY A 88 13.79 -27.53 -12.97
C GLY A 88 14.26 -26.44 -12.01
N GLY A 89 15.30 -26.73 -11.22
CA GLY A 89 15.92 -25.71 -10.38
C GLY A 89 16.42 -24.53 -11.23
N PRO A 90 16.64 -23.34 -10.64
CA PRO A 90 17.18 -22.18 -11.36
C PRO A 90 18.51 -22.46 -12.09
N PHE A 91 19.19 -23.54 -11.72
CA PHE A 91 20.47 -24.00 -12.22
C PHE A 91 20.39 -25.24 -13.12
N ASP A 92 19.19 -25.77 -13.39
CA ASP A 92 19.00 -26.96 -14.23
C ASP A 92 18.75 -26.63 -15.71
N SER A 93 18.74 -25.34 -16.08
CA SER A 93 18.43 -24.90 -17.45
C SER A 93 19.69 -24.45 -18.21
N GLU A 94 19.87 -25.03 -19.41
CA GLU A 94 20.85 -24.75 -20.49
C GLU A 94 22.31 -25.24 -20.36
N LYS A 95 22.90 -25.36 -19.18
CA LYS A 95 24.23 -25.99 -19.02
C LYS A 95 24.27 -26.83 -17.74
N ALA A 96 24.47 -28.13 -17.89
CA ALA A 96 24.76 -29.00 -16.76
C ALA A 96 26.04 -28.50 -16.07
N LEU A 97 25.88 -27.85 -14.93
CA LEU A 97 27.00 -27.42 -14.11
C LEU A 97 27.67 -28.66 -13.51
N PRO A 98 29.02 -28.70 -13.41
CA PRO A 98 29.71 -29.73 -12.65
C PRO A 98 29.12 -29.86 -11.24
N PRO A 99 28.96 -31.09 -10.72
CA PRO A 99 28.28 -31.34 -9.45
C PRO A 99 28.90 -30.57 -8.27
N GLU A 100 30.20 -30.33 -8.29
CA GLU A 100 30.91 -29.52 -7.29
C GLU A 100 30.50 -28.04 -7.30
N ILE A 101 30.27 -27.47 -8.49
CA ILE A 101 29.83 -26.08 -8.66
C ILE A 101 28.37 -25.95 -8.25
N LYS A 102 27.54 -26.95 -8.58
CA LYS A 102 26.14 -27.00 -8.16
C LYS A 102 26.01 -27.05 -6.63
N ALA A 103 26.78 -27.90 -5.95
CA ALA A 103 26.77 -27.99 -4.49
C ALA A 103 27.22 -26.68 -3.81
N ASN A 104 28.25 -26.00 -4.34
CA ASN A 104 28.70 -24.71 -3.83
C ASN A 104 27.66 -23.60 -4.02
N ILE A 105 26.94 -23.60 -5.14
CA ILE A 105 25.86 -22.66 -5.42
C ILE A 105 24.66 -22.93 -4.50
N GLU A 106 24.29 -24.20 -4.33
CA GLU A 106 23.20 -24.60 -3.44
C GLU A 106 23.48 -24.17 -2.00
N ALA A 107 24.71 -24.39 -1.51
CA ALA A 107 25.14 -23.94 -0.19
C ALA A 107 25.18 -22.40 -0.07
N LYS A 108 25.62 -21.69 -1.11
CA LYS A 108 25.66 -20.21 -1.12
C LYS A 108 24.26 -19.60 -1.04
N TYR A 109 23.27 -20.21 -1.70
CA TYR A 109 21.88 -19.74 -1.71
C TYR A 109 21.02 -20.38 -0.61
N GLY A 110 21.58 -21.24 0.24
CA GLY A 110 20.84 -21.95 1.29
C GLY A 110 19.78 -22.91 0.75
N LEU A 111 19.93 -23.36 -0.50
CA LEU A 111 19.01 -24.29 -1.17
C LEU A 111 19.13 -25.71 -0.61
N ASP A 112 20.22 -26.00 0.09
CA ASP A 112 20.52 -27.24 0.83
C ASP A 112 19.70 -27.40 2.13
N LYS A 113 19.13 -26.30 2.64
CA LYS A 113 18.39 -26.28 3.93
C LYS A 113 16.97 -26.84 3.82
N PRO A 114 16.35 -27.29 4.93
CA PRO A 114 14.95 -27.69 4.92
C PRO A 114 14.01 -26.53 4.52
N MET A 115 12.96 -26.86 3.74
CA MET A 115 11.98 -25.92 3.17
C MET A 115 11.49 -24.82 4.12
N PRO A 116 11.09 -25.12 5.37
CA PRO A 116 10.64 -24.09 6.32
C PRO A 116 11.71 -23.05 6.63
N GLU A 117 12.98 -23.45 6.72
CA GLU A 117 14.08 -22.54 7.00
C GLU A 117 14.36 -21.61 5.81
N GLN A 118 14.27 -22.13 4.58
CA GLN A 118 14.39 -21.32 3.36
C GLN A 118 13.30 -20.25 3.31
N TYR A 119 12.06 -20.61 3.65
CA TYR A 119 10.93 -19.69 3.67
C TYR A 119 11.06 -18.62 4.76
N ILE A 120 11.49 -18.98 5.98
CA ILE A 120 11.71 -18.01 7.06
C ILE A 120 12.82 -17.03 6.70
N ASN A 121 13.94 -17.51 6.14
CA ASN A 121 15.04 -16.65 5.70
C ASN A 121 14.61 -15.70 4.57
N TYR A 122 13.82 -16.21 3.61
CA TYR A 122 13.23 -15.42 2.54
C TYR A 122 12.32 -14.31 3.07
N LEU A 123 11.33 -14.64 3.92
CA LEU A 123 10.45 -13.65 4.52
C LEU A 123 11.20 -12.66 5.42
N GLY A 124 12.19 -13.13 6.19
CA GLY A 124 13.03 -12.28 7.03
C GLY A 124 13.85 -11.28 6.21
N GLY A 125 14.34 -11.68 5.04
CA GLY A 125 14.96 -10.80 4.06
C GLY A 125 13.97 -9.75 3.53
N LEU A 126 12.80 -10.19 3.06
CA LEU A 126 11.75 -9.29 2.55
C LEU A 126 11.35 -8.20 3.57
N LEU A 127 11.20 -8.58 4.84
CA LEU A 127 10.86 -7.64 5.92
C LEU A 127 11.96 -6.60 6.19
N LYS A 128 13.22 -6.95 5.93
CA LYS A 128 14.36 -6.04 6.03
C LYS A 128 14.59 -5.22 4.75
N GLY A 129 13.76 -5.43 3.72
CA GLY A 129 13.94 -4.83 2.40
C GLY A 129 15.04 -5.49 1.57
N ASP A 130 15.55 -6.65 1.99
CA ASP A 130 16.53 -7.43 1.24
C ASP A 130 15.81 -8.45 0.35
N LEU A 131 15.82 -8.18 -0.96
CA LEU A 131 15.23 -9.02 -1.98
C LEU A 131 16.17 -10.15 -2.44
N GLY A 132 17.41 -10.17 -1.93
CA GLY A 132 18.42 -11.14 -2.30
C GLY A 132 19.06 -10.91 -3.67
N GLU A 133 19.84 -11.89 -4.10
CA GLU A 133 20.45 -11.93 -5.43
C GLU A 133 19.55 -12.64 -6.44
N SER A 134 19.71 -12.29 -7.71
CA SER A 134 19.02 -12.96 -8.80
C SER A 134 19.57 -14.38 -9.00
N TYR A 135 18.68 -15.37 -8.97
CA TYR A 135 19.02 -16.75 -9.34
C TYR A 135 19.39 -16.91 -10.82
N LYS A 136 18.96 -15.97 -11.69
CA LYS A 136 19.26 -15.96 -13.13
C LYS A 136 20.58 -15.26 -13.45
N TYR A 137 20.88 -14.17 -12.74
CA TYR A 137 22.10 -13.38 -12.94
C TYR A 137 22.93 -13.38 -11.66
N LEU A 138 23.87 -14.32 -11.57
CA LEU A 138 24.75 -14.51 -10.41
C LEU A 138 25.45 -13.21 -10.01
N GLY A 139 25.43 -12.89 -8.71
CA GLY A 139 26.10 -11.72 -8.13
C GLY A 139 25.40 -10.39 -8.37
N ARG A 140 24.20 -10.37 -8.97
CA ARG A 140 23.43 -9.15 -9.17
C ARG A 140 22.24 -9.08 -8.19
N PRO A 141 22.21 -8.09 -7.28
CA PRO A 141 21.10 -7.93 -6.35
C PRO A 141 19.81 -7.53 -7.07
N VAL A 142 18.69 -8.14 -6.66
CA VAL A 142 17.36 -7.87 -7.25
C VAL A 142 16.94 -6.42 -7.03
N SER A 143 17.30 -5.83 -5.88
CA SER A 143 17.03 -4.43 -5.56
C SER A 143 17.60 -3.46 -6.61
N THR A 144 18.79 -3.74 -7.15
CA THR A 144 19.40 -2.91 -8.19
C THR A 144 18.70 -3.07 -9.53
N MET A 145 18.30 -4.31 -9.88
CA MET A 145 17.50 -4.53 -11.10
C MET A 145 16.16 -3.79 -11.05
N ILE A 146 15.50 -3.80 -9.89
CA ILE A 146 14.26 -3.06 -9.69
C ILE A 146 14.52 -1.56 -9.79
N ALA A 147 15.57 -1.05 -9.13
CA ALA A 147 15.90 0.38 -9.19
C ALA A 147 16.16 0.89 -10.62
N GLU A 148 16.80 0.07 -11.46
CA GLU A 148 17.04 0.42 -12.87
C GLU A 148 15.77 0.34 -13.74
N THR A 149 14.87 -0.60 -13.46
CA THR A 149 13.65 -0.81 -14.26
C THR A 149 12.48 0.05 -13.82
N LEU A 150 12.44 0.47 -12.56
CA LEU A 150 11.41 1.33 -11.98
C LEU A 150 11.17 2.62 -12.78
N PRO A 151 12.18 3.42 -13.17
CA PRO A 151 11.95 4.64 -13.94
C PRO A 151 11.36 4.35 -15.33
N ILE A 152 11.73 3.23 -15.96
CA ILE A 152 11.20 2.83 -17.27
C ILE A 152 9.71 2.49 -17.15
N SER A 153 9.35 1.67 -16.16
CA SER A 153 7.96 1.32 -15.86
C SER A 153 7.13 2.55 -15.49
N PHE A 154 7.72 3.48 -14.73
CA PHE A 154 7.07 4.73 -14.38
C PHE A 154 6.79 5.60 -15.62
N GLN A 155 7.76 5.75 -16.52
CA GLN A 155 7.56 6.49 -17.77
C GLN A 155 6.46 5.86 -18.63
N LEU A 156 6.48 4.53 -18.80
CA LEU A 156 5.45 3.82 -19.55
C LEU A 156 4.06 3.99 -18.93
N GLY A 157 3.95 3.82 -17.61
CA GLY A 157 2.70 4.04 -16.86
C GLY A 157 2.21 5.48 -16.93
N PHE A 158 3.12 6.44 -16.91
CA PHE A 158 2.80 7.85 -17.04
C PHE A 158 2.25 8.19 -18.43
N TYR A 159 2.91 7.71 -19.49
CA TYR A 159 2.43 7.91 -20.87
C TYR A 159 1.12 7.18 -21.13
N SER A 160 0.92 5.97 -20.61
CA SER A 160 -0.35 5.25 -20.74
C SER A 160 -1.49 5.98 -20.04
N MET A 161 -1.25 6.52 -18.84
CA MET A 161 -2.23 7.32 -18.10
C MET A 161 -2.55 8.63 -18.83
N LEU A 162 -1.56 9.32 -19.39
CA LEU A 162 -1.77 10.50 -20.22
C LEU A 162 -2.64 10.19 -21.44
N LEU A 163 -2.32 9.13 -22.18
CA LEU A 163 -3.13 8.70 -23.33
C LEU A 163 -4.55 8.32 -22.91
N ALA A 164 -4.71 7.62 -21.79
CA ALA A 164 -6.01 7.25 -21.25
C ALA A 164 -6.85 8.49 -20.91
N PHE A 165 -6.24 9.56 -20.37
CA PHE A 165 -6.96 10.81 -20.12
C PHE A 165 -7.28 11.58 -21.40
N VAL A 166 -6.31 11.70 -22.31
CA VAL A 166 -6.48 12.44 -23.57
C VAL A 166 -7.54 11.81 -24.48
N ILE A 167 -7.66 10.48 -24.49
CA ILE A 167 -8.61 9.76 -25.35
C ILE A 167 -9.88 9.40 -24.56
N GLY A 168 -9.72 8.86 -23.36
CA GLY A 168 -10.84 8.33 -22.57
C GLY A 168 -11.79 9.40 -22.07
N ILE A 169 -11.28 10.57 -21.64
CA ILE A 169 -12.16 11.65 -21.15
C ILE A 169 -13.01 12.23 -22.30
N PRO A 170 -12.46 12.63 -23.46
CA PRO A 170 -13.28 13.14 -24.55
C PRO A 170 -14.28 12.12 -25.08
N LEU A 171 -13.88 10.85 -25.23
CA LEU A 171 -14.81 9.79 -25.66
C LEU A 171 -15.93 9.58 -24.64
N GLY A 172 -15.60 9.57 -23.34
CA GLY A 172 -16.59 9.47 -22.27
C GLY A 172 -17.57 10.65 -22.25
N VAL A 173 -17.07 11.87 -22.42
CA VAL A 173 -17.90 13.08 -22.50
C VAL A 173 -18.79 13.06 -23.75
N PHE A 174 -18.26 12.63 -24.89
CA PHE A 174 -19.03 12.55 -26.14
C PHE A 174 -20.12 11.49 -26.09
N ALA A 175 -19.85 10.32 -25.49
CA ALA A 175 -20.85 9.29 -25.24
C ALA A 175 -21.97 9.82 -24.33
N ALA A 176 -21.62 10.49 -23.22
CA ALA A 176 -22.59 11.07 -22.29
C ALA A 176 -23.46 12.15 -22.93
N SER A 177 -22.91 12.95 -23.85
CA SER A 177 -23.67 13.99 -24.55
C SER A 177 -24.63 13.45 -25.61
N LYS A 178 -24.38 12.25 -26.16
CA LYS A 178 -25.26 11.60 -27.16
C LYS A 178 -25.84 10.30 -26.63
N HIS A 179 -26.42 10.39 -25.45
CA HIS A 179 -27.01 9.26 -24.75
C HIS A 179 -28.08 8.53 -25.58
N ASN A 180 -28.11 7.19 -25.53
CA ASN A 180 -29.00 6.30 -26.28
C ASN A 180 -28.81 6.29 -27.81
N THR A 181 -27.65 6.69 -28.31
CA THR A 181 -27.30 6.52 -29.74
C THR A 181 -26.50 5.24 -29.97
N LEU A 182 -26.46 4.75 -31.22
CA LEU A 182 -25.64 3.58 -31.59
C LEU A 182 -24.15 3.77 -31.25
N LEU A 183 -23.66 5.02 -31.23
CA LEU A 183 -22.31 5.38 -30.81
C LEU A 183 -22.09 5.24 -29.29
N ASP A 184 -23.07 5.60 -28.47
CA ASP A 184 -23.03 5.43 -27.00
C ASP A 184 -22.93 3.93 -26.64
N ASN A 185 -23.81 3.10 -27.21
CA ASN A 185 -23.78 1.65 -27.00
C ASN A 185 -22.47 1.00 -27.47
N GLY A 186 -21.93 1.43 -28.61
CA GLY A 186 -20.64 0.94 -29.12
C GLY A 186 -19.48 1.27 -28.18
N LEU A 187 -19.41 2.51 -27.69
CA LEU A 187 -18.38 2.95 -26.74
C LEU A 187 -18.52 2.26 -25.38
N MET A 188 -19.74 2.03 -24.90
CA MET A 188 -20.00 1.31 -23.65
C MET A 188 -19.53 -0.15 -23.72
N ILE A 189 -19.83 -0.86 -24.82
CA ILE A 189 -19.37 -2.23 -25.03
C ILE A 189 -17.84 -2.27 -25.03
N LEU A 190 -17.20 -1.35 -25.76
CA LEU A 190 -15.75 -1.26 -25.84
C LEU A 190 -15.12 -0.99 -24.47
N ALA A 191 -15.71 -0.10 -23.68
CA ALA A 191 -15.25 0.20 -22.32
C ALA A 191 -15.39 -1.01 -21.37
N ILE A 192 -16.53 -1.70 -21.41
CA ILE A 192 -16.77 -2.89 -20.57
C ILE A 192 -15.84 -4.02 -20.96
N SER A 193 -15.60 -4.25 -22.25
CA SER A 193 -14.61 -5.22 -22.71
C SER A 193 -13.21 -4.90 -22.21
N GLY A 194 -12.83 -3.62 -22.21
CA GLY A 194 -11.53 -3.19 -21.67
C GLY A 194 -11.37 -3.39 -20.16
N VAL A 195 -12.47 -3.35 -19.39
CA VAL A 195 -12.44 -3.63 -17.93
C VAL A 195 -12.45 -5.14 -17.65
N ALA A 196 -13.02 -5.94 -18.56
CA ALA A 196 -13.19 -7.38 -18.38
C ALA A 196 -12.00 -8.23 -18.87
N LEU A 197 -11.12 -7.65 -19.70
CA LEU A 197 -9.87 -8.26 -20.18
C LEU A 197 -8.69 -7.90 -19.27
#